data_AF-A0A0M3HL18-F1
#
_entry.id   AF-A0A0M3HL18-F1
#
_cell.length_a   1.000
_cell.length_b   1.000
_cell.length_c   1.000
_cell.angle_alpha   90.00
_cell.angle_beta   90.00
_cell.angle_gamma   90.00
#
_symmetry.space_group_name_H-M   'P 1'
#
loop_
_entity.id
_entity.type
_entity.pdbx_description
1 polymer ?
#
loop_
_entity_poly.entity_id
_entity_poly.type
_entity_poly.pdbx_seq_one_letter_code
_entity_poly.pdbx_strand_id
1 'polypeptide(L)' 'MEKTRMYVVKNTECEEPIINSGYICSFKNLSVRTVLLDEIMKSPENPNKCYVVDVEIKVFY' A
#
# COMPACT_ATOMS: atom_id res chain seq x y z
N MET A 1 14.34 -2.15 29.56
CA MET A 1 13.53 -1.10 28.91
C MET A 1 13.48 -1.42 27.42
N GLU A 2 12.23 -1.55 26.95
CA GLU A 2 11.67 -1.76 25.61
C GLU A 2 12.51 -2.43 24.51
N LYS A 3 12.14 -3.68 24.23
CA LYS A 3 12.52 -4.46 23.05
C LYS A 3 12.16 -3.65 21.80
N THR A 4 13.17 -3.09 21.13
CA THR A 4 13.03 -2.38 19.85
C THR A 4 12.65 -3.40 18.78
N ARG A 5 11.34 -3.53 18.55
CA ARG A 5 10.74 -4.49 17.62
C ARG A 5 9.90 -3.74 16.62
N MET A 6 10.10 -4.05 15.35
CA MET A 6 9.26 -3.59 14.26
C MET A 6 8.21 -4.67 13.98
N TYR A 7 6.95 -4.25 13.92
CA TYR A 7 5.81 -5.07 13.56
C TYR A 7 5.28 -4.61 12.20
N VAL A 8 4.94 -5.55 11.33
CA VAL A 8 4.26 -5.27 10.07
C VAL A 8 2.86 -5.85 10.18
N VAL A 9 1.85 -4.99 10.05
CA VAL A 9 0.44 -5.41 10.06
C VAL A 9 -0.10 -5.29 8.63
N LYS A 10 -0.60 -6.41 8.11
CA LYS A 10 -1.19 -6.49 6.78
C LYS A 10 -2.66 -6.88 6.91
N ASN A 11 -3.55 -5.92 6.66
CA ASN A 11 -4.99 -6.05 6.91
C ASN A 11 -5.28 -6.39 8.38
N THR A 12 -5.57 -7.67 8.68
CA THR A 12 -5.88 -8.17 10.02
C THR A 12 -4.81 -9.11 10.58
N GLU A 13 -3.75 -9.40 9.81
CA GLU A 13 -2.67 -10.29 10.21
C GLU A 13 -1.43 -9.48 10.61
N CYS A 14 -0.82 -9.87 11.73
CA CYS A 14 0.42 -9.31 12.22
C CYS A 14 1.55 -10.30 11.94
N GLU A 15 2.58 -9.85 11.23
CA GLU A 15 3.76 -10.66 10.97
C GLU A 15 4.63 -10.81 12.22
N GLU A 16 5.53 -11.80 12.21
CA GLU A 16 6.47 -12.02 13.31
C GLU A 16 7.37 -10.79 13.50
N PRO A 17 7.51 -10.28 14.74
CA PRO A 17 8.25 -9.06 15.00
C PRO A 17 9.75 -9.23 14.75
N ILE A 18 10.33 -8.24 14.08
CA ILE A 18 11.75 -8.19 13.78
C ILE A 18 12.43 -7.24 14.76
N ILE A 19 13.60 -7.62 15.29
CA ILE A 19 14.39 -6.71 16.13
C ILE A 19 14.92 -5.56 15.26
N ASN A 20 14.55 -4.33 15.58
CA ASN A 20 14.94 -3.15 14.82
C ASN A 20 14.95 -1.92 15.75
N SER A 21 16.05 -1.17 15.75
CA SER A 21 16.24 0.04 16.55
C SER A 21 16.20 1.36 15.77
N GLY A 22 15.79 1.30 14.50
CA GLY A 22 15.59 2.47 13.66
C GLY A 22 14.31 3.23 14.03
N TYR A 23 14.41 4.56 14.04
CA TYR A 23 13.28 5.46 14.32
C TYR A 23 12.58 5.97 13.04
N ILE A 24 13.20 5.79 11.87
CA ILE A 24 12.68 6.22 10.57
C ILE A 24 12.69 5.02 9.62
N CYS A 25 11.57 4.76 8.97
CA CYS A 25 11.48 3.80 7.88
C CYS A 25 11.20 4.51 6.55
N SER A 26 11.63 3.91 5.45
CA SER A 26 11.21 4.32 4.10
C SER A 26 10.67 3.10 3.37
N PHE A 27 9.63 3.32 2.58
CA PHE A 27 9.07 2.29 1.73
C PHE A 27 9.72 2.38 0.36
N LYS A 28 10.20 1.24 -0.16
CA LYS A 28 10.76 1.14 -1.50
C LYS A 28 9.79 0.33 -2.37
N ASN A 29 9.50 0.83 -3.57
CA ASN A 29 8.62 0.16 -4.55
C ASN A 29 7.17 -0.01 -4.10
N LEU A 30 6.62 0.97 -3.37
CA LEU A 30 5.20 0.96 -3.03
C LEU A 30 4.38 1.24 -4.32
N SER A 31 3.50 0.31 -4.70
CA SER A 31 2.50 0.53 -5.73
C SER A 31 1.12 0.65 -5.09
N VAL A 32 0.36 1.66 -5.51
CA VAL A 32 -1.01 1.88 -5.05
C VAL A 32 -1.94 1.59 -6.21
N ARG A 33 -2.83 0.60 -6.02
CA ARG A 33 -3.90 0.31 -6.96
C ARG A 33 -5.03 1.30 -6.76
N THR A 34 -5.39 2.01 -7.83
CA THR A 34 -6.48 2.98 -7.86
C THR A 34 -7.52 2.57 -8.91
N VAL A 35 -8.72 3.12 -8.81
CA VAL A 35 -9.81 2.88 -9.74
C VAL A 35 -10.42 4.21 -10.16
N LEU A 36 -10.61 4.42 -11.47
CA LEU A 36 -11.31 5.57 -12.03
C LEU A 36 -12.83 5.37 -11.89
N LEU A 37 -13.36 5.70 -10.71
CA LEU A 37 -14.77 5.48 -10.40
C LEU A 37 -15.70 6.26 -11.32
N ASP A 38 -15.34 7.49 -11.69
CA ASP A 38 -16.14 8.34 -12.57
C ASP A 38 -16.37 7.70 -13.96
N GLU A 39 -15.35 6.99 -14.49
CA GLU A 39 -15.46 6.28 -15.76
C GLU A 39 -16.34 5.03 -15.64
N ILE A 40 -16.24 4.32 -14.51
CA ILE A 40 -17.12 3.19 -14.21
C ILE A 40 -18.58 3.65 -14.09
N MET A 41 -18.82 4.80 -13.46
CA MET A 41 -20.17 5.32 -13.22
C MET A 41 -20.89 5.74 -14.51
N LYS A 42 -20.17 5.93 -15.64
CA LYS A 42 -20.79 6.18 -16.95
C LYS A 42 -21.49 4.95 -17.55
N SER A 43 -21.03 3.74 -17.23
CA SER A 43 -21.68 2.48 -17.61
C SER A 43 -21.39 1.42 -16.53
N PRO A 44 -22.11 1.48 -15.40
CA PRO A 44 -21.86 0.60 -14.25
C PRO A 44 -22.08 -0.88 -14.54
N GLU A 45 -22.94 -1.20 -15.52
CA GLU A 45 -23.26 -2.55 -15.94
C GLU A 45 -22.13 -3.26 -16.69
N ASN A 46 -21.19 -2.51 -17.26
CA ASN A 46 -20.07 -3.07 -18.02
C ASN A 46 -18.73 -2.38 -17.69
N PRO A 47 -18.23 -2.52 -16.46
CA PRO A 47 -16.97 -1.91 -16.05
C PRO A 47 -15.78 -2.55 -16.77
N ASN A 48 -14.80 -1.73 -17.16
CA ASN A 48 -13.60 -2.18 -17.85
C ASN A 48 -12.38 -2.18 -16.91
N LYS A 49 -11.52 -3.20 -17.01
CA LYS A 49 -10.27 -3.30 -16.25
C LYS A 49 -9.28 -2.19 -16.57
N CYS A 50 -9.39 -1.51 -17.72
CA CYS A 50 -8.57 -0.35 -18.04
C CYS A 50 -8.75 0.82 -17.06
N TYR A 51 -9.82 0.82 -16.27
CA TYR A 51 -10.05 1.81 -15.21
C TYR A 51 -9.32 1.50 -13.90
N VAL A 52 -8.68 0.33 -13.80
CA VAL A 52 -7.81 -0.02 -12.67
C VAL A 52 -6.38 0.39 -13.01
N VAL A 53 -5.79 1.26 -12.21
CA VAL A 53 -4.46 1.84 -12.46
C VAL A 53 -3.56 1.60 -11.26
N ASP A 54 -2.43 0.95 -11.49
CA ASP A 54 -1.37 0.79 -10.49
C ASP A 54 -0.40 1.98 -10.59
N VAL A 55 -0.34 2.79 -9.55
CA VAL A 55 0.52 3.98 -9.46
C VAL A 55 1.73 3.65 -8.61
N GLU A 56 2.93 3.73 -9.20
CA GLU A 56 4.16 3.65 -8.45
C GLU A 56 4.40 4.93 -7.65
N ILE A 57 4.57 4.78 -6.33
CA ILE A 57 4.93 5.88 -5.46
C ILE A 57 6.44 6.06 -5.52
N LYS A 58 6.87 7.10 -6.25
CA LYS A 58 8.25 7.57 -6.20
C LYS A 58 8.43 8.41 -4.95
N VAL A 59 9.21 7.90 -3.98
CA VAL A 59 9.68 8.70 -2.85
C VAL A 59 10.78 9.62 -3.38
N PHE A 60 10.53 10.93 -3.42
CA PHE A 60 11.56 11.92 -3.69
C PHE A 60 12.39 12.09 -2.41
N TYR A 61 13.71 11.83 -2.49
CA TYR A 61 14.68 12.01 -1.41
C TYR A 61 15.18 13.44 -1.32
#